data_AF-A0A4W5LVB2-F1
#
_entry.id   AF-A0A4W5LVB2-F1
#
_cell.length_a   1.000
_cell.length_b   1.000
_cell.length_c   1.000
_cell.angle_alpha   90.00
_cell.angle_beta   90.00
_cell.angle_gamma   90.00
#
_symmetry.space_group_name_H-M   'P 1'
#
loop_
_entity.id
_entity.type
_entity.pdbx_description
1 polymer ?
#
loop_
_entity_poly.entity_id
_entity_poly.type
_entity_poly.pdbx_seq_one_letter_code
_entity_poly.pdbx_strand_id
1 'polypeptide(L)'
;MKPGLDLLHLSHNKLSNDGIDNVSFLGLYNTLTELLLDHNQLRSIPRGVLKLKSLQLLRLNHNVIRYVPLNSLCDTRLSDDSPLVSVHLEYNLIDRRLIPPTALSCIKTYHSIILRPQSHEEDYHHEDY
;
A
#
# COMPACT_ATOMS: atom_id res chain seq x y z
N MET A 1 -17.38 -10.99 -19.86
CA MET A 1 -16.20 -11.00 -18.97
C MET A 1 -15.00 -10.49 -19.77
N LYS A 2 -14.25 -9.52 -19.26
CA LYS A 2 -12.92 -9.19 -19.82
C LYS A 2 -11.93 -10.16 -19.17
N PRO A 3 -11.19 -10.99 -19.92
CA PRO A 3 -10.19 -11.87 -19.34
C PRO A 3 -9.06 -11.03 -18.73
N GLY A 4 -8.60 -11.40 -17.54
CA GLY A 4 -7.59 -10.68 -16.77
C GLY A 4 -7.44 -11.27 -15.38
N LEU A 5 -6.29 -11.05 -14.74
CA LEU A 5 -6.12 -11.41 -13.34
C LEU A 5 -6.75 -10.31 -12.49
N ASP A 6 -7.72 -10.69 -11.66
CA ASP A 6 -8.46 -9.77 -10.77
C ASP A 6 -7.82 -9.70 -9.38
N LEU A 7 -7.36 -10.84 -8.84
CA LEU A 7 -6.73 -10.95 -7.52
C LEU A 7 -5.32 -11.52 -7.64
N LEU A 8 -4.34 -10.88 -7.00
CA LEU A 8 -2.97 -11.37 -6.86
C LEU A 8 -2.63 -11.48 -5.37
N HIS A 9 -2.55 -12.73 -4.89
CA HIS A 9 -2.21 -13.05 -3.51
C HIS A 9 -0.75 -13.50 -3.40
N LEU A 10 0.09 -12.67 -2.79
CA LEU A 10 1.53 -12.91 -2.56
C LEU A 10 1.92 -12.75 -1.08
N SER A 11 0.95 -12.80 -0.18
CA SER A 11 1.18 -12.66 1.26
C SER A 11 2.00 -13.82 1.84
N HIS A 12 2.67 -13.59 2.97
CA HIS A 12 3.50 -14.59 3.68
C HIS A 12 4.66 -15.14 2.85
N ASN A 13 5.35 -14.24 2.14
CA ASN A 13 6.54 -14.56 1.37
C ASN A 13 7.77 -13.81 1.91
N LYS A 14 8.88 -13.88 1.17
CA LYS A 14 10.12 -13.16 1.47
C LYS A 14 10.37 -12.05 0.44
N LEU A 15 9.30 -11.45 -0.11
CA LEU A 15 9.43 -10.40 -1.10
C LEU A 15 10.06 -9.16 -0.45
N SER A 16 11.10 -8.64 -1.09
CA SER A 16 11.71 -7.36 -0.78
C SER A 16 11.57 -6.43 -1.98
N ASN A 17 11.90 -5.14 -1.82
CA ASN A 17 11.87 -4.19 -2.94
C ASN A 17 12.78 -4.60 -4.10
N ASP A 18 13.85 -5.36 -3.84
CA ASP A 18 14.77 -5.83 -4.88
C ASP A 18 14.13 -6.90 -5.80
N GLY A 19 13.06 -7.55 -5.33
CA GLY A 19 12.29 -8.54 -6.10
C GLY A 19 11.08 -7.96 -6.84
N ILE A 20 10.78 -6.67 -6.69
CA ILE A 20 9.62 -6.03 -7.33
C ILE A 20 10.09 -4.78 -8.09
N ASP A 21 10.21 -4.92 -9.41
CA ASP A 21 10.56 -3.83 -10.31
C ASP A 21 9.32 -2.99 -10.66
N ASN A 22 9.54 -1.78 -11.18
CA ASN A 22 8.49 -0.91 -11.71
C ASN A 22 7.61 -1.60 -12.76
N VAL A 23 8.13 -2.57 -13.51
CA VAL A 23 7.39 -3.28 -14.56
C VAL A 23 6.75 -4.60 -14.10
N SER A 24 6.94 -5.01 -12.84
CA SER A 24 6.43 -6.29 -12.32
C SER A 24 4.92 -6.47 -12.46
N PHE A 25 4.16 -5.36 -12.54
CA PHE A 25 2.70 -5.38 -12.69
C PHE A 25 2.20 -4.90 -14.06
N LEU A 26 3.07 -4.76 -15.07
CA LEU A 26 2.73 -4.14 -16.36
C LEU A 26 1.48 -4.75 -17.03
N GLY A 27 1.35 -6.08 -17.00
CA GLY A 27 0.20 -6.80 -17.59
C GLY A 27 -1.11 -6.68 -16.80
N LEU A 28 -1.06 -6.09 -15.60
CA LEU A 28 -2.14 -6.08 -14.62
C LEU A 28 -2.79 -4.70 -14.45
N TYR A 29 -2.24 -3.66 -15.08
CA TYR A 29 -2.63 -2.25 -14.89
C TYR A 29 -4.11 -1.93 -15.05
N ASN A 30 -4.86 -2.72 -15.84
CA ASN A 30 -6.26 -2.48 -16.11
C ASN A 30 -7.20 -3.58 -15.59
N THR A 31 -6.67 -4.64 -14.97
CA THR A 31 -7.47 -5.80 -14.56
C THR A 31 -7.44 -6.02 -13.06
N LEU A 32 -6.28 -5.83 -12.41
CA LEU A 32 -6.12 -6.20 -11.01
C LEU A 32 -6.92 -5.28 -10.10
N THR A 33 -7.80 -5.89 -9.31
CA THR A 33 -8.65 -5.23 -8.31
C THR A 33 -8.13 -5.43 -6.89
N GLU A 34 -7.42 -6.52 -6.62
CA GLU A 34 -6.91 -6.84 -5.29
C GLU A 34 -5.44 -7.28 -5.34
N LEU A 35 -4.60 -6.63 -4.54
CA LEU A 35 -3.18 -6.94 -4.40
C LEU A 35 -2.84 -7.17 -2.93
N LEU A 36 -2.49 -8.41 -2.60
CA LEU A 36 -2.17 -8.83 -1.24
C LEU A 36 -0.67 -9.14 -1.14
N LEU A 37 0.04 -8.30 -0.39
CA LEU A 37 1.49 -8.34 -0.20
C LEU A 37 1.86 -8.31 1.29
N ASP A 38 0.90 -8.61 2.17
CA ASP A 38 1.11 -8.59 3.61
C ASP A 38 2.05 -9.71 4.08
N HIS A 39 2.70 -9.53 5.23
CA HIS A 39 3.70 -10.48 5.74
C HIS A 39 4.83 -10.74 4.75
N ASN A 40 5.49 -9.67 4.31
CA ASN A 40 6.68 -9.68 3.46
C ASN A 40 7.79 -8.79 4.08
N GLN A 41 8.82 -8.46 3.31
CA GLN A 41 9.97 -7.66 3.75
C GLN A 41 10.10 -6.35 2.95
N LEU A 42 8.97 -5.79 2.51
CA LEU A 42 8.93 -4.55 1.74
C LEU A 42 9.30 -3.36 2.64
N ARG A 43 10.28 -2.58 2.22
CA ARG A 43 10.76 -1.34 2.85
C ARG A 43 10.08 -0.09 2.31
N SER A 44 9.41 -0.21 1.17
CA SER A 44 8.64 0.87 0.53
C SER A 44 7.48 0.31 -0.29
N ILE A 45 6.46 1.14 -0.52
CA ILE A 45 5.33 0.84 -1.42
C ILE A 45 5.88 0.65 -2.84
N PRO A 46 5.62 -0.49 -3.51
CA PRO A 46 6.12 -0.71 -4.86
C PRO A 46 5.60 0.34 -5.85
N ARG A 47 6.51 0.97 -6.61
CA ARG A 47 6.17 2.07 -7.54
C ARG A 47 5.16 1.69 -8.62
N GLY A 48 5.11 0.42 -9.01
CA GLY A 48 4.14 -0.08 -9.97
C GLY A 48 2.68 -0.02 -9.48
N VAL A 49 2.45 0.10 -8.16
CA VAL A 49 1.10 0.18 -7.57
C VAL A 49 0.31 1.37 -8.12
N LEU A 50 0.94 2.53 -8.25
CA LEU A 50 0.29 3.74 -8.78
C LEU A 50 -0.29 3.54 -10.21
N LYS A 51 0.22 2.55 -10.96
CA LYS A 51 -0.22 2.26 -12.32
C LYS A 51 -1.42 1.31 -12.41
N LEU A 52 -1.83 0.70 -11.29
CA LEU A 52 -2.95 -0.23 -11.23
C LEU A 52 -4.27 0.55 -11.14
N LYS A 53 -4.86 0.84 -12.31
CA LYS A 53 -6.05 1.72 -12.46
C LYS A 53 -7.36 1.10 -12.01
N SER A 54 -7.37 -0.20 -11.75
CA SER A 54 -8.55 -0.94 -11.29
C SER A 54 -8.42 -1.39 -9.82
N LEU A 55 -7.32 -1.05 -9.15
CA LEU A 55 -7.00 -1.58 -7.81
C LEU A 55 -7.90 -0.96 -6.74
N GLN A 56 -8.66 -1.80 -6.05
CA GLN A 56 -9.59 -1.41 -4.99
C GLN A 56 -9.04 -1.76 -3.60
N LEU A 57 -8.35 -2.89 -3.48
CA LEU A 57 -7.77 -3.37 -2.22
C LEU A 57 -6.25 -3.53 -2.35
N LEU A 58 -5.52 -2.87 -1.45
CA LEU A 58 -4.08 -3.03 -1.31
C LEU A 58 -3.75 -3.42 0.13
N ARG A 59 -3.20 -4.62 0.33
CA ARG A 59 -2.68 -5.05 1.64
C ARG A 59 -1.16 -5.07 1.67
N LEU A 60 -0.59 -4.22 2.51
CA LEU A 60 0.85 -4.10 2.75
C LEU A 60 1.19 -4.20 4.24
N ASN A 61 0.23 -4.62 5.08
CA ASN A 61 0.44 -4.78 6.51
C ASN A 61 1.50 -5.85 6.83
N HIS A 62 2.12 -5.80 8.01
CA HIS A 62 3.21 -6.70 8.39
C HIS A 62 4.37 -6.70 7.37
N ASN A 63 4.87 -5.51 7.07
CA ASN A 63 6.09 -5.29 6.28
C ASN A 63 7.02 -4.35 7.08
N VAL A 64 8.06 -3.82 6.44
CA VAL A 64 9.01 -2.89 7.08
C VAL A 64 9.02 -1.52 6.38
N ILE A 65 7.85 -1.09 5.89
CA ILE A 65 7.68 0.18 5.17
C ILE A 65 7.87 1.34 6.14
N ARG A 66 8.70 2.33 5.77
CA ARG A 66 9.06 3.45 6.67
C ARG A 66 8.40 4.77 6.33
N TYR A 67 7.92 4.94 5.10
CA TYR A 67 7.37 6.20 4.64
C TYR A 67 6.37 5.96 3.49
N VAL A 68 5.43 6.90 3.36
CA VAL A 68 4.51 6.98 2.22
C VAL A 68 4.94 8.19 1.39
N PRO A 69 5.74 7.98 0.32
CA PRO A 69 6.24 9.10 -0.47
C PRO A 69 5.13 9.65 -1.37
N LEU A 70 5.31 10.89 -1.84
CA LEU A 70 4.48 11.46 -2.91
C LEU A 70 4.51 10.53 -4.12
N ASN A 71 3.39 10.45 -4.86
CA ASN A 71 3.29 9.62 -6.06
C ASN A 71 3.54 8.12 -5.82
N SER A 72 3.23 7.60 -4.61
CA SER A 72 3.18 6.16 -4.35
C SER A 72 1.79 5.57 -4.48
N LEU A 73 0.78 6.27 -3.95
CA LEU A 73 -0.63 5.87 -4.01
C LEU A 73 -1.49 6.88 -4.79
N CYS A 74 -1.16 8.17 -4.72
CA CYS A 74 -1.84 9.26 -5.43
C CYS A 74 -0.88 9.99 -6.37
N ASP A 75 -1.24 10.15 -7.66
CA ASP A 75 -0.49 11.00 -8.59
C ASP A 75 -0.89 12.46 -8.37
N THR A 76 0.00 13.26 -7.80
CA THR A 76 -0.31 14.66 -7.43
C THR A 76 -0.49 15.58 -8.63
N ARG A 77 -0.23 15.11 -9.85
CA ARG A 77 -0.41 15.88 -11.09
C ARG A 77 -1.77 15.64 -11.74
N LEU A 78 -2.47 14.59 -11.32
CA LEU A 78 -3.79 14.24 -11.81
C LEU A 78 -4.82 14.61 -10.73
N SER A 79 -5.99 15.07 -11.18
CA SER A 79 -7.12 15.36 -10.27
C SER A 79 -8.07 14.16 -10.13
N ASP A 80 -7.70 13.01 -10.68
CA ASP A 80 -8.54 11.83 -10.67
C ASP A 80 -8.50 11.16 -9.30
N ASP A 81 -9.67 10.74 -8.83
CA ASP A 81 -9.79 9.94 -7.62
C ASP A 81 -9.21 8.55 -7.85
N SER A 82 -8.53 8.02 -6.84
CA SER A 82 -8.06 6.64 -6.88
C SER A 82 -9.24 5.68 -6.75
N PRO A 83 -9.22 4.54 -7.47
CA PRO A 83 -10.16 3.44 -7.27
C PRO A 83 -10.01 2.73 -5.91
N LEU A 84 -8.95 3.03 -5.15
CA LEU A 84 -8.68 2.40 -3.86
C LEU A 84 -9.81 2.65 -2.87
N VAL A 85 -10.37 1.56 -2.36
CA VAL A 85 -11.43 1.51 -1.34
C VAL A 85 -10.89 1.02 0.00
N SER A 86 -9.76 0.30 0.01
CA SER A 86 -9.11 -0.15 1.24
C SER A 86 -7.60 -0.30 1.05
N VAL A 87 -6.83 0.29 1.96
CA VAL A 87 -5.36 0.28 1.99
C VAL A 87 -4.89 -0.06 3.40
N HIS A 88 -4.26 -1.21 3.55
CA HIS A 88 -3.72 -1.68 4.83
C HIS A 88 -2.21 -1.43 4.90
N LEU A 89 -1.79 -0.60 5.86
CA LEU A 89 -0.42 -0.21 6.13
C LEU A 89 -0.05 -0.36 7.62
N GLU A 90 -0.94 -0.91 8.43
CA GLU A 90 -0.68 -1.26 9.83
C GLU A 90 0.46 -2.29 9.97
N TYR A 91 1.07 -2.40 11.15
CA TYR A 91 2.21 -3.27 11.43
C TYR A 91 3.37 -3.05 10.44
N ASN A 92 3.69 -1.78 10.20
CA ASN A 92 4.88 -1.33 9.47
C ASN A 92 5.72 -0.40 10.38
N LEU A 93 6.62 0.39 9.79
CA LEU A 93 7.50 1.34 10.48
C LEU A 93 7.25 2.79 10.03
N ILE A 94 6.03 3.12 9.61
CA ILE A 94 5.68 4.41 9.03
C ILE A 94 5.58 5.47 10.13
N ASP A 95 6.42 6.50 10.08
CA ASP A 95 6.18 7.71 10.89
C ASP A 95 5.02 8.51 10.26
N ARG A 96 3.87 8.42 10.91
CA ARG A 96 2.62 9.01 10.45
C ARG A 96 2.65 10.54 10.45
N ARG A 97 3.54 11.16 11.24
CA ARG A 97 3.70 12.63 11.29
C ARG A 97 4.42 13.17 10.04
N LEU A 98 5.14 12.30 9.34
CA LEU A 98 5.91 12.63 8.15
C LEU A 98 5.15 12.34 6.84
N ILE A 99 3.92 11.81 6.90
CA ILE A 99 3.12 11.54 5.71
C ILE A 99 2.67 12.87 5.09
N PRO A 100 3.04 13.19 3.84
CA PRO A 100 2.54 14.37 3.17
C PRO A 100 1.02 14.30 2.99
N PRO A 101 0.24 15.35 3.26
CA PRO A 101 -1.22 15.33 3.08
C PRO A 101 -1.66 14.96 1.66
N THR A 102 -0.88 15.36 0.65
CA THR A 102 -1.14 15.07 -0.76
C THR A 102 -0.77 13.64 -1.18
N ALA A 103 -0.03 12.89 -0.35
CA ALA A 103 0.33 11.51 -0.67
C ALA A 103 -0.89 10.56 -0.67
N LEU A 104 -1.96 10.95 0.04
CA LEU A 104 -3.18 10.16 0.24
C LEU A 104 -4.45 10.88 -0.24
N SER A 105 -4.33 12.08 -0.81
CA SER A 105 -5.48 12.98 -1.06
C SER A 105 -6.48 12.49 -2.12
N CYS A 106 -6.05 11.61 -3.03
CA CYS A 106 -6.89 11.02 -4.06
C CYS A 106 -7.78 9.87 -3.56
N ILE A 107 -7.60 9.43 -2.31
CA ILE A 107 -8.38 8.33 -1.71
C ILE A 107 -9.57 8.95 -0.96
N LYS A 108 -10.78 8.81 -1.51
CA LYS A 108 -11.98 9.54 -1.04
C LYS A 108 -12.35 9.29 0.42
N THR A 109 -12.16 8.08 0.90
CA THR A 109 -12.57 7.67 2.24
C THR A 109 -11.34 7.55 3.11
N TYR A 110 -11.06 8.52 3.97
CA TYR A 110 -9.88 8.45 4.85
C TYR A 110 -9.87 7.19 5.75
N HIS A 111 -11.05 6.70 6.13
CA HIS A 111 -11.22 5.44 6.88
C HIS A 111 -10.84 4.17 6.07
N SER A 112 -10.62 4.28 4.76
CA SER A 112 -10.09 3.18 3.96
C SER A 112 -8.62 2.92 4.22
N ILE A 113 -7.90 3.88 4.80
CA ILE A 113 -6.46 3.78 4.99
C ILE A 113 -6.19 3.39 6.45
N ILE A 114 -5.85 2.13 6.66
CA ILE A 114 -5.54 1.58 7.96
C ILE A 114 -4.04 1.79 8.22
N LEU A 115 -3.71 2.75 9.08
CA LEU A 115 -2.34 3.15 9.40
C LEU A 115 -1.90 2.75 10.82
N ARG A 116 -2.79 2.22 11.66
CA ARG A 116 -2.45 1.85 13.04
C ARG A 116 -2.81 0.39 13.32
N PRO A 117 -2.04 -0.29 14.20
CA PRO A 117 -0.82 0.21 14.85
C PRO A 117 0.38 0.24 13.89
N GLN A 118 1.46 0.91 14.28
CA GLN A 118 2.80 0.70 13.69
C GLN A 118 3.67 -0.05 14.69
N SER A 119 4.66 -0.82 14.24
CA SER A 119 5.43 -1.71 15.13
C SER A 119 6.20 -0.98 16.24
N HIS A 120 6.51 0.31 16.05
CA HIS A 120 7.13 1.15 17.09
C HIS A 120 6.11 1.81 18.03
N GLU A 121 4.81 1.71 17.73
CA GLU A 121 3.72 2.19 18.59
C GLU A 121 3.28 1.10 19.61
N GLU A 122 3.69 -0.15 19.42
CA GLU A 122 3.33 -1.28 20.30
C GLU A 122 4.08 -1.28 21.65
N ASP A 123 5.27 -0.68 21.71
CA ASP A 123 6.08 -0.61 22.94
C ASP A 123 5.44 0.27 24.03
N TYR A 124 4.52 1.17 23.67
CA TYR A 124 3.90 2.10 24.64
C TYR A 124 2.71 1.51 25.41
N HIS A 125 2.28 0.28 25.12
CA HIS A 125 1.15 -0.35 25.79
C HIS A 125 1.54 -1.34 26.90
N HIS A 126 2.81 -1.37 27.32
CA HIS A 126 3.31 -2.30 28.35
C HIS A 126 3.87 -1.65 29.63
N GLU A 127 3.80 -0.33 29.80
CA GLU A 127 4.28 0.33 31.03
C GLU A 127 3.19 0.83 32.00
N ASP A 128 1.90 0.62 31.71
CA ASP A 128 0.81 0.99 32.63
C ASP A 128 0.22 -0.24 33.36
N TYR A 129 0.99 -0.92 34.22
CA TYR A 129 0.48 -1.76 35.33
C TYR A 129 1.52 -1.94 36.45
#